data_AF-A0AAV8DLY4-F1
#
_entry.id   AF-A0AAV8DLY4-F1
#
_cell.length_a   1.000
_cell.length_b   1.000
_cell.length_c   1.000
_cell.angle_alpha   90.00
_cell.angle_beta   90.00
_cell.angle_gamma   90.00
#
_symmetry.space_group_name_H-M   'P 1'
#
loop_
_entity.id
_entity.type
_entity.pdbx_description
1 polymer ?
#
loop_
_entity_poly.entity_id
_entity_poly.type
_entity_poly.pdbx_seq_one_letter_code
_entity_poly.pdbx_strand_id
1 'polypeptide(L)'
;MADLFVSALIRVVQKKAADSLVQRIGEMWGIDDQRQRLQIMLLEIEARLPDAEERAISNTAVKSWLERLKSATYDANDTLDMFCYEELRRDAVRRGHKVGNVSGFFSHENPVLFRYKMSGRLKKSVTLSSR
;
A
#
# COMPACT_ATOMS: atom_id res chain seq x y z
N MET A 1 26.03 -2.86 3.39
CA MET A 1 25.13 -3.88 2.81
C MET A 1 23.96 -3.13 2.23
N ALA A 2 23.74 -3.24 0.91
CA ALA A 2 22.50 -2.80 0.27
C ALA A 2 21.33 -3.36 1.10
N ASP A 3 20.36 -2.54 1.46
CA ASP A 3 19.17 -3.02 2.13
C ASP A 3 18.26 -3.63 1.07
N LEU A 4 18.73 -4.76 0.51
CA LEU A 4 18.06 -5.62 -0.46
C LEU A 4 16.61 -5.91 -0.06
N PHE A 5 16.34 -5.86 1.24
CA PHE A 5 15.03 -5.99 1.82
C PHE A 5 14.08 -4.85 1.43
N VAL A 6 14.49 -3.57 1.52
CA VAL A 6 13.64 -2.42 1.18
C VAL A 6 13.37 -2.37 -0.31
N SER A 7 14.38 -2.64 -1.15
CA SER A 7 14.19 -2.75 -2.61
C SER A 7 13.18 -3.84 -2.96
N ALA A 8 13.32 -5.04 -2.38
CA ALA A 8 12.39 -6.14 -2.62
C ALA A 8 10.95 -5.78 -2.17
N LEU A 9 10.80 -5.12 -1.02
CA LEU A 9 9.50 -4.72 -0.49
C LEU A 9 8.81 -3.69 -1.40
N ILE A 10 9.55 -2.69 -1.89
CA ILE A 10 9.04 -1.68 -2.83
C ILE A 10 8.47 -2.35 -4.08
N ARG A 11 9.19 -3.31 -4.66
CA ARG A 11 8.75 -4.06 -5.85
C ARG A 11 7.47 -4.86 -5.59
N VAL A 12 7.36 -5.48 -4.41
CA VAL A 12 6.14 -6.19 -4.01
C VAL A 12 4.95 -5.23 -3.97
N VAL A 13 5.12 -4.06 -3.35
CA VAL A 13 4.05 -3.06 -3.26
C VAL A 13 3.69 -2.48 -4.62
N GLN A 14 4.67 -2.18 -5.48
CA GLN A 14 4.42 -1.76 -6.86
C GLN A 14 3.59 -2.80 -7.61
N LYS A 15 3.97 -4.09 -7.54
CA LYS A 15 3.24 -5.17 -8.20
C LYS A 15 1.81 -5.28 -7.70
N LYS A 16 1.59 -5.20 -6.38
CA LYS A 16 0.24 -5.20 -5.80
C LYS A 16 -0.55 -3.95 -6.19
N ALA A 17 0.09 -2.79 -6.26
CA ALA A 17 -0.56 -1.56 -6.70
C ALA A 17 -0.97 -1.64 -8.17
N ALA A 18 -0.30 -2.46 -8.99
CA ALA A 18 -0.68 -2.73 -10.37
C ALA A 18 -1.66 -3.91 -10.52
N ASP A 19 -2.03 -4.57 -9.43
CA ASP A 19 -2.94 -5.70 -9.46
C ASP A 19 -4.36 -5.29 -9.87
N SER A 20 -4.97 -6.08 -10.74
CA SER A 20 -6.31 -5.79 -11.27
C SER A 20 -7.41 -5.73 -10.20
N LEU A 21 -7.27 -6.47 -9.10
CA LEU A 21 -8.24 -6.48 -8.01
C LEU A 21 -8.18 -5.17 -7.22
N VAL A 22 -6.95 -4.74 -6.93
CA VAL A 22 -6.65 -3.42 -6.35
C VAL A 22 -7.15 -2.32 -7.28
N GLN A 23 -6.98 -2.47 -8.59
CA GLN A 23 -7.45 -1.50 -9.56
C GLN A 23 -8.97 -1.33 -9.49
N ARG A 24 -9.71 -2.43 -9.56
CA ARG A 24 -11.18 -2.45 -9.51
C ARG A 24 -11.74 -1.82 -8.24
N ILE A 25 -11.12 -2.07 -7.08
CA ILE A 25 -11.51 -1.42 -5.82
C ILE A 25 -11.15 0.06 -5.83
N GLY A 26 -9.98 0.43 -6.36
CA GLY A 26 -9.55 1.81 -6.51
C GLY A 26 -10.53 2.65 -7.32
N GLU A 27 -10.94 2.15 -8.49
CA GLU A 27 -11.93 2.76 -9.37
C GLU A 27 -13.30 2.87 -8.67
N MET A 28 -13.78 1.77 -8.08
CA MET A 28 -15.06 1.73 -7.36
C MET A 28 -15.12 2.74 -6.22
N TRP A 29 -14.00 2.95 -5.52
CA TRP A 29 -13.95 3.84 -4.35
C TRP A 29 -13.52 5.27 -4.69
N GLY A 30 -13.14 5.56 -5.94
CA GLY A 30 -12.65 6.86 -6.36
C GLY A 30 -11.28 7.20 -5.75
N ILE A 31 -10.43 6.19 -5.56
CA ILE A 31 -9.08 6.33 -5.02
C ILE A 31 -7.98 5.88 -6.00
N ASP A 32 -8.35 5.72 -7.28
CA ASP A 32 -7.46 5.31 -8.37
C ASP A 32 -6.25 6.23 -8.51
N ASP A 33 -6.49 7.55 -8.48
CA ASP A 33 -5.44 8.57 -8.57
C ASP A 33 -4.39 8.42 -7.48
N GLN A 34 -4.81 8.10 -6.24
CA GLN A 34 -3.90 7.89 -5.11
C GLN A 34 -3.08 6.62 -5.29
N ARG A 35 -3.67 5.57 -5.87
CA ARG A 35 -2.94 4.34 -6.23
C ARG A 35 -1.90 4.61 -7.32
N GLN A 36 -2.26 5.34 -8.38
CA GLN A 36 -1.33 5.70 -9.45
C GLN A 36 -0.18 6.57 -8.90
N ARG A 37 -0.48 7.55 -8.06
CA ARG A 37 0.54 8.35 -7.36
C ARG A 37 1.48 7.48 -6.52
N LEU A 38 0.95 6.48 -5.81
CA LEU A 38 1.78 5.54 -5.05
C LEU A 38 2.75 4.78 -5.98
N GLN A 39 2.29 4.30 -7.13
CA GLN A 39 3.17 3.63 -8.10
C GLN A 39 4.30 4.55 -8.58
N ILE A 40 3.97 5.78 -8.97
CA ILE A 40 4.95 6.77 -9.45
C ILE A 40 6.00 7.06 -8.36
N MET A 41 5.55 7.35 -7.13
CA MET A 41 6.48 7.61 -6.02
C MET A 41 7.39 6.41 -5.73
N LEU A 42 6.86 5.18 -5.76
CA LEU A 42 7.67 3.99 -5.53
C LEU A 42 8.73 3.79 -6.62
N LEU A 43 8.45 4.15 -7.87
CA LEU A 43 9.43 4.13 -8.96
C LEU A 43 10.53 5.16 -8.76
N GLU A 44 10.17 6.40 -8.38
CA GLU A 44 11.15 7.45 -8.07
C GLU A 44 12.05 7.06 -6.89
N ILE A 45 11.48 6.44 -5.86
CA ILE A 45 12.23 5.97 -4.69
C ILE A 45 13.14 4.79 -5.06
N GLU A 46 12.67 3.85 -5.86
CA GLU A 46 13.50 2.72 -6.33
C GLU A 46 14.72 3.21 -7.11
N ALA A 47 14.56 4.25 -7.94
CA ALA A 47 15.68 4.86 -8.67
C ALA A 47 16.70 5.55 -7.74
N ARG A 48 16.26 6.09 -6.61
CA ARG A 48 17.10 6.80 -5.63
C ARG A 48 17.67 5.90 -4.53
N LEU A 49 17.17 4.68 -4.42
CA LEU A 49 17.55 3.74 -3.37
C LEU A 49 19.05 3.40 -3.39
N PRO A 50 19.70 3.12 -4.55
CA PRO A 50 21.13 2.82 -4.58
C PRO A 50 22.00 3.95 -4.02
N ASP A 51 21.73 5.20 -4.42
CA ASP A 51 22.43 6.39 -3.93
C ASP A 51 22.20 6.63 -2.44
N ALA A 52 21.00 6.31 -1.95
CA ALA A 52 20.65 6.46 -0.54
C ALA A 52 21.33 5.38 0.33
N GLU A 53 21.40 4.13 -0.14
CA GLU A 53 22.06 3.04 0.57
C GLU A 53 23.56 3.26 0.75
N GLU A 54 24.25 3.78 -0.28
CA GLU A 54 25.67 4.13 -0.20
C GLU A 54 25.91 5.23 0.83
N ARG A 55 25.04 6.25 0.86
CA ARG A 55 25.11 7.38 1.81
C ARG A 55 24.65 7.01 3.23
N ALA A 56 23.88 5.94 3.40
CA ALA A 56 23.40 5.49 4.72
C ALA A 56 24.52 4.96 5.63
N ILE A 57 25.69 4.62 5.06
CA ILE A 57 26.87 4.15 5.81
C ILE A 57 27.44 5.27 6.69
N SER A 58 27.42 6.51 6.21
CA SER A 58 28.04 7.66 6.89
C SER A 58 27.02 8.67 7.41
N ASN A 59 25.79 8.68 6.87
CA ASN A 59 24.78 9.67 7.20
C ASN A 59 23.57 9.08 7.94
N THR A 60 23.50 9.36 9.24
CA THR A 60 22.40 8.94 10.13
C THR A 60 21.03 9.46 9.68
N ALA A 61 20.95 10.62 9.02
CA ALA A 61 19.69 11.16 8.50
C ALA A 61 19.16 10.32 7.34
N VAL A 62 20.05 9.82 6.46
CA VAL A 62 19.67 8.92 5.35
C VAL A 62 19.20 7.57 5.89
N LYS A 63 19.86 7.06 6.93
CA LYS A 63 19.41 5.85 7.64
C LYS A 63 18.01 6.02 8.24
N SER A 64 17.73 7.14 8.89
CA SER A 64 16.39 7.43 9.43
C SER A 64 15.33 7.56 8.33
N TRP A 65 15.69 8.15 7.18
CA TRP A 65 14.81 8.22 6.02
C TRP A 65 14.47 6.83 5.45
N LEU A 66 15.45 5.92 5.33
CA LEU A 66 15.23 4.55 4.89
C LEU A 66 14.29 3.76 5.82
N GLU A 67 14.43 3.91 7.14
CA GLU A 67 13.51 3.28 8.10
C GLU A 67 12.07 3.81 7.97
N ARG A 68 11.91 5.12 7.77
CA ARG A 68 10.58 5.72 7.51
C ARG A 68 9.98 5.19 6.21
N LEU A 69 10.79 5.07 5.16
CA LEU A 69 10.38 4.51 3.89
C LEU A 69 9.92 3.05 4.03
N LYS A 70 10.67 2.24 4.77
CA LYS A 70 10.31 0.85 5.07
C LYS A 70 8.95 0.78 5.76
N SER A 71 8.74 1.57 6.82
CA SER A 71 7.46 1.64 7.53
C SER A 71 6.30 2.04 6.60
N ALA A 72 6.49 3.06 5.76
CA ALA A 72 5.48 3.52 4.81
C ALA A 72 5.15 2.45 3.76
N THR A 73 6.15 1.67 3.34
CA THR A 73 5.97 0.59 2.37
C THR A 73 5.19 -0.58 2.99
N TYR A 74 5.42 -0.90 4.27
CA TYR A 74 4.58 -1.86 5.00
C TYR A 74 3.12 -1.41 5.09
N ASP A 75 2.87 -0.16 5.51
CA ASP A 75 1.51 0.38 5.60
C ASP A 75 0.80 0.35 4.23
N ALA A 76 1.53 0.62 3.15
CA ALA A 76 1.02 0.54 1.78
C ALA A 76 0.72 -0.91 1.38
N ASN A 77 1.62 -1.86 1.64
CA ASN A 77 1.40 -3.28 1.37
C ASN A 77 0.12 -3.77 2.05
N ASP A 78 -0.02 -3.51 3.36
CA ASP A 78 -1.18 -3.95 4.14
C ASP A 78 -2.47 -3.33 3.60
N THR A 79 -2.43 -2.07 3.18
CA THR A 79 -3.60 -1.39 2.59
C THR A 79 -4.02 -2.02 1.26
N LEU A 80 -3.05 -2.37 0.39
CA LEU A 80 -3.32 -3.00 -0.89
C LEU A 80 -3.83 -4.44 -0.73
N ASP A 81 -3.30 -5.19 0.23
CA ASP A 81 -3.80 -6.53 0.57
C ASP A 81 -5.26 -6.49 1.00
N MET A 82 -5.66 -5.46 1.72
CA MET A 82 -7.07 -5.25 2.09
C MET A 82 -7.96 -4.95 0.89
N PHE A 83 -7.45 -4.29 -0.15
CA PHE A 83 -8.21 -4.08 -1.39
C PHE A 83 -8.37 -5.39 -2.17
N CYS A 84 -7.30 -6.18 -2.31
CA CYS A 84 -7.39 -7.52 -2.89
C CYS A 84 -8.43 -8.37 -2.17
N TYR A 85 -8.38 -8.41 -0.84
CA TYR A 85 -9.33 -9.17 -0.03
C TYR A 85 -10.78 -8.72 -0.26
N GLU A 86 -11.04 -7.40 -0.24
CA GLU A 86 -12.39 -6.87 -0.37
C GLU A 86 -12.98 -7.13 -1.76
N GLU A 87 -12.16 -7.10 -2.80
CA GLU A 87 -12.56 -7.51 -4.16
C GLU A 87 -12.99 -8.97 -4.19
N LEU A 88 -12.13 -9.88 -3.69
CA LEU A 88 -12.39 -11.31 -3.67
C LEU A 88 -13.60 -11.67 -2.81
N ARG A 89 -13.75 -11.00 -1.67
CA ARG A 89 -14.91 -11.15 -0.79
C ARG A 89 -16.19 -10.76 -1.51
N ARG A 90 -16.20 -9.60 -2.19
CA ARG A 90 -17.36 -9.16 -2.97
C ARG A 90 -17.68 -10.16 -4.07
N ASP A 91 -16.67 -10.71 -4.73
CA ASP A 91 -16.88 -11.72 -5.77
C ASP A 91 -17.49 -13.02 -5.23
N ALA A 92 -16.98 -13.49 -4.10
CA ALA A 92 -17.53 -14.66 -3.40
C ALA A 92 -19.00 -14.45 -2.98
N VAL A 93 -19.34 -13.27 -2.44
CA VAL A 93 -20.72 -12.91 -2.08
C VAL A 93 -21.62 -12.84 -3.32
N ARG A 94 -21.15 -12.23 -4.43
CA ARG A 94 -21.90 -12.20 -5.70
C ARG A 94 -22.20 -13.61 -6.23
N ARG A 95 -21.28 -14.56 -6.00
CA ARG A 95 -21.42 -15.98 -6.37
C ARG A 95 -22.25 -16.80 -5.38
N GLY A 96 -22.79 -16.17 -4.32
CA GLY A 96 -23.64 -16.84 -3.34
C GLY A 96 -22.89 -17.58 -2.23
N HIS A 97 -21.57 -17.42 -2.13
CA HIS A 97 -20.80 -18.00 -1.01
C HIS A 97 -20.98 -17.16 0.26
N LYS A 98 -21.08 -17.86 1.40
CA LYS A 98 -21.02 -17.21 2.72
C LYS A 98 -19.55 -16.91 3.05
N VAL A 99 -19.21 -15.65 3.19
CA VAL A 99 -17.89 -15.22 3.68
C VAL A 99 -18.03 -14.80 5.14
N GLY A 100 -17.24 -15.40 6.02
CA GLY A 100 -17.23 -15.08 7.45
C GLY A 100 -16.57 -13.73 7.74
N ASN A 101 -16.87 -13.17 8.92
CA ASN A 101 -16.17 -11.98 9.41
C ASN A 101 -14.72 -12.38 9.76
N VAL A 102 -13.75 -11.79 9.05
CA VAL A 102 -12.44 -11.56 9.65
C VAL A 102 -12.58 -10.34 10.60
N SER A 103 -11.69 -10.17 11.57
CA SER A 103 -11.80 -9.27 12.75
C SER A 103 -12.22 -7.80 12.46
N GLY A 104 -12.34 -6.92 13.47
CA GLY A 104 -12.94 -5.55 13.42
C GLY A 104 -12.47 -4.54 12.34
N PHE A 105 -11.66 -4.96 11.37
CA PHE A 105 -11.41 -4.34 10.08
C PHE A 105 -12.40 -4.75 8.99
N PHE A 106 -12.93 -5.96 9.01
CA PHE A 106 -13.73 -6.55 7.94
C PHE A 106 -15.23 -6.59 8.25
N SER A 107 -15.69 -5.74 9.19
CA SER A 107 -17.10 -5.70 9.56
C SER A 107 -17.98 -5.41 8.35
N HIS A 108 -18.68 -6.47 7.92
CA HIS A 108 -19.74 -6.46 6.91
C HIS A 108 -20.86 -5.48 7.27
N GLU A 109 -21.02 -5.19 8.56
CA GLU A 109 -22.13 -4.40 9.11
C GLU A 109 -22.13 -2.93 8.66
N ASN A 110 -20.99 -2.40 8.18
CA ASN A 110 -20.98 -1.05 7.59
C ASN A 110 -19.90 -0.87 6.50
N PRO A 111 -20.17 -1.25 5.24
CA PRO A 111 -19.23 -1.13 4.13
C PRO A 111 -18.82 0.32 3.81
N VAL A 112 -19.65 1.31 4.19
CA VAL A 112 -19.36 2.74 4.01
C VAL A 112 -18.30 3.20 5.01
N LEU A 113 -18.41 2.78 6.27
CA LEU A 113 -17.43 3.08 7.33
C LEU A 113 -16.08 2.44 7.03
N PHE A 114 -16.08 1.20 6.52
CA PHE A 114 -14.86 0.54 6.05
C PHE A 114 -14.19 1.32 4.91
N ARG A 115 -14.94 1.70 3.87
CA ARG A 115 -14.45 2.53 2.75
C ARG A 115 -13.85 3.84 3.24
N TYR A 116 -14.52 4.54 4.15
CA TYR A 116 -14.04 5.81 4.71
C TYR A 116 -12.71 5.64 5.46
N LYS A 117 -12.62 4.64 6.34
CA LYS A 117 -11.40 4.33 7.11
C LYS A 117 -10.21 4.01 6.21
N MET A 118 -10.43 3.18 5.19
CA MET A 118 -9.38 2.77 4.26
C MET A 118 -8.91 3.91 3.36
N SER A 119 -9.84 4.72 2.84
CA SER A 119 -9.53 5.92 2.05
C SER A 119 -8.67 6.92 2.85
N GLY A 120 -8.96 7.07 4.16
CA GLY A 120 -8.16 7.91 5.05
C GLY A 120 -6.73 7.40 5.26
N ARG A 121 -6.50 6.08 5.32
CA ARG A 121 -5.16 5.51 5.49
C ARG A 121 -4.31 5.63 4.22
N LEU A 122 -4.89 5.38 3.04
CA LEU A 122 -4.19 5.56 1.77
C LEU A 122 -3.78 7.04 1.56
N LYS A 123 -4.64 7.99 1.95
CA LYS A 123 -4.28 9.42 1.93
C LYS A 123 -3.12 9.74 2.87
N LYS A 124 -3.06 9.12 4.05
CA LYS A 124 -1.96 9.33 5.01
C LYS A 124 -0.63 8.78 4.51
N SER A 125 -0.61 7.58 3.92
CA SER A 125 0.63 6.99 3.38
C SER A 125 1.20 7.80 2.22
N VAL A 126 0.34 8.31 1.32
CA VAL A 126 0.74 9.22 0.23
C VAL A 126 1.31 10.55 0.76
N THR A 127 0.72 11.10 1.82
CA THR A 127 1.14 12.41 2.37
C THR A 127 2.45 12.33 3.15
N LEU A 128 2.71 11.22 3.85
CA LEU A 128 3.94 11.02 4.64
C LEU A 128 5.21 10.88 3.79
N SER A 129 5.07 10.58 2.49
CA SER A 129 6.20 10.50 1.55
C SER A 129 6.62 11.86 0.98
N SER A 130 5.82 12.92 1.17
CA SER A 130 6.05 14.26 0.60
C SER A 130 6.73 15.24 1.60
N ARG A 131 7.16 14.74 2.77
CA ARG A 131 7.90 15.50 3.80
C ARG A 131 9.12 14.73 4.31
#